data_AF-W9T973-F1
#
_entry.id   AF-W9T973-F1
#
_cell.length_a   1.000
_cell.length_b   1.000
_cell.length_c   1.000
_cell.angle_alpha   90.00
_cell.angle_beta   90.00
_cell.angle_gamma   90.00
#
_symmetry.space_group_name_H-M   'P 1'
#
loop_
_entity.id
_entity.type
_entity.pdbx_description
1 polymer ?
#
loop_
_entity_poly.entity_id
_entity_poly.type
_entity_poly.pdbx_seq_one_letter_code
_entity_poly.pdbx_strand_id
1 'polypeptide(L)'
;MRMDCDDESQAEAAEYLDEILLASRHLNQLLAEILEWSSLQTERPRLELQAVEVRGLVRECAEMITLEIQQRGLELDLQLPEARLRVFAEPLRLRQVLLNLLSNAMKYNVPQGRIGLRVEASSACVRILVEDTGLGIDPQQQGQVFEPSSAWVGRTA
;
A
#
# COMPACT_ATOMS: atom_id res chain seq x y z
N MET A 1 23.08 -14.63 50.74
CA MET A 1 23.50 -13.70 49.69
C MET A 1 23.05 -14.32 48.39
N ARG A 2 21.93 -13.85 47.84
CA ARG A 2 21.07 -14.57 46.89
C ARG A 2 20.98 -13.73 45.62
N MET A 3 21.45 -14.35 44.52
CA MET A 3 21.07 -14.13 43.11
C MET A 3 21.08 -12.68 42.59
N ASP A 4 22.19 -12.35 41.91
CA ASP A 4 22.28 -11.30 40.88
C ASP A 4 22.28 -11.91 39.45
N CYS A 5 21.76 -13.13 39.26
CA CYS A 5 21.97 -13.91 38.02
C CYS A 5 20.84 -13.81 36.96
N ASP A 6 19.72 -13.14 37.24
CA ASP A 6 18.49 -13.34 36.44
C ASP A 6 18.17 -12.19 35.44
N ASP A 7 18.70 -10.97 35.62
CA ASP A 7 18.36 -9.83 34.75
C ASP A 7 19.18 -9.78 33.44
N GLU A 8 20.48 -10.06 33.51
CA GLU A 8 21.38 -10.02 32.33
C GLU A 8 21.02 -11.14 31.32
N SER A 9 20.69 -12.33 31.83
CA SER A 9 20.27 -13.49 31.02
C SER A 9 18.90 -13.29 30.35
N GLN A 10 18.01 -12.51 30.96
CA GLN A 10 16.70 -12.18 30.38
C GLN A 10 16.80 -11.10 29.30
N ALA A 11 17.70 -10.13 29.47
CA ALA A 11 17.98 -9.11 28.46
C ALA A 11 18.61 -9.71 27.19
N GLU A 12 19.60 -10.61 27.33
CA GLU A 12 20.18 -11.34 26.20
C GLU A 12 19.13 -12.21 25.49
N ALA A 13 18.28 -12.91 26.24
CA ALA A 13 17.22 -13.74 25.66
C ALA A 13 16.18 -12.92 24.88
N ALA A 14 15.88 -11.70 25.32
CA ALA A 14 14.99 -10.78 24.62
C ALA A 14 15.61 -10.26 23.32
N GLU A 15 16.91 -9.95 23.34
CA GLU A 15 17.65 -9.47 22.16
C GLU A 15 17.76 -10.57 21.08
N TYR A 16 18.01 -11.82 21.48
CA TYR A 16 17.96 -12.97 20.57
C TYR A 16 16.56 -13.21 19.99
N LEU A 17 15.51 -13.02 20.79
CA LEU A 17 14.13 -13.16 20.31
C LEU A 17 13.80 -12.09 19.26
N ASP A 18 14.26 -10.85 19.47
CA ASP A 18 14.08 -9.76 18.51
C ASP A 18 14.84 -10.00 17.21
N GLU A 19 16.07 -10.52 17.25
CA GLU A 19 16.79 -10.94 16.04
C GLU A 19 16.06 -12.06 15.29
N ILE A 20 15.56 -13.07 16.00
CA ILE A 20 14.80 -14.17 15.40
C ILE A 20 13.51 -13.63 14.76
N LEU A 21 12.81 -12.71 15.42
CA LEU A 21 11.59 -12.08 14.89
C LEU A 21 11.89 -11.20 13.67
N LEU A 22 13.01 -10.46 13.68
CA LEU A 22 13.46 -9.68 12.53
C LEU A 22 13.77 -10.58 11.34
N ALA A 23 14.54 -11.65 11.55
CA ALA A 23 14.88 -12.63 10.53
C ALA A 23 13.63 -13.34 9.99
N SER A 24 12.67 -13.70 10.86
CA SER A 24 11.40 -14.31 10.49
C SER A 24 10.55 -13.37 9.63
N ARG A 25 10.47 -12.08 10.00
CA ARG A 25 9.77 -11.06 9.19
C ARG A 25 10.42 -10.90 7.82
N HIS A 26 11.75 -10.84 7.77
CA HIS A 26 12.48 -10.74 6.51
C HIS A 26 12.28 -11.97 5.62
N LEU A 27 12.32 -13.17 6.19
CA LEU A 27 12.04 -14.42 5.48
C LEU A 27 10.62 -14.46 4.93
N ASN A 28 9.62 -14.07 5.72
CA ASN A 28 8.24 -14.01 5.26
C ASN A 28 8.06 -13.01 4.10
N GLN A 29 8.77 -11.89 4.14
CA GLN A 29 8.75 -10.91 3.07
C GLN A 29 9.37 -11.46 1.77
N LEU A 30 10.56 -12.07 1.86
CA LEU A 30 11.20 -12.73 0.70
C LEU A 30 10.33 -13.86 0.13
N LEU A 31 9.64 -14.60 0.99
CA LEU A 31 8.76 -15.69 0.59
C LEU A 31 7.51 -15.15 -0.12
N ALA A 32 6.94 -14.02 0.35
CA ALA A 32 5.87 -13.31 -0.34
C ALA A 32 6.33 -12.80 -1.71
N GLU A 33 7.52 -12.21 -1.80
CA GLU A 33 8.11 -11.72 -3.05
C GLU A 33 8.35 -12.86 -4.06
N ILE A 34 8.85 -14.01 -3.60
CA ILE A 34 9.03 -15.21 -4.45
C ILE A 34 7.69 -15.78 -4.92
N LEU A 35 6.67 -15.84 -4.06
CA LEU A 35 5.33 -16.30 -4.44
C LEU A 35 4.69 -15.36 -5.46
N GLU A 36 4.85 -14.06 -5.29
CA GLU A 36 4.35 -13.04 -6.22
C GLU A 36 5.06 -13.18 -7.58
N TRP A 37 6.38 -13.39 -7.58
CA TRP A 37 7.17 -13.63 -8.80
C TRP A 37 6.82 -14.95 -9.50
N SER A 38 6.64 -16.05 -8.75
CA SER A 38 6.22 -17.36 -9.27
C SER A 38 4.83 -17.31 -9.91
N SER A 39 3.92 -16.52 -9.31
CA SER A 39 2.57 -16.27 -9.83
C SER A 39 2.56 -15.48 -11.15
N LEU A 40 3.65 -14.76 -11.47
CA LEU A 40 3.81 -14.01 -12.72
C LEU A 40 4.42 -14.84 -13.85
N GLN A 41 5.17 -15.91 -13.52
CA GLN A 41 5.95 -16.71 -14.48
C GLN A 41 5.21 -17.95 -15.01
N THR A 42 4.09 -18.34 -14.41
CA THR A 42 3.34 -19.54 -14.79
C THR A 42 2.03 -19.12 -15.46
N GLU A 43 1.81 -19.53 -16.72
CA GLU A 43 0.56 -19.43 -17.50
C GLU A 43 -0.46 -18.39 -16.99
N ARG A 44 -0.45 -17.16 -17.53
CA ARG A 44 -1.39 -16.05 -17.26
C ARG A 44 -2.32 -16.34 -16.06
N PRO A 45 -2.03 -15.85 -14.84
CA PRO A 45 -2.89 -16.11 -13.69
C PRO A 45 -4.34 -15.85 -14.11
N ARG A 46 -5.18 -16.89 -14.08
CA ARG A 46 -6.56 -16.78 -14.54
C ARG A 46 -7.24 -15.76 -13.64
N LEU A 47 -7.40 -14.54 -14.13
CA LEU A 47 -8.12 -13.49 -13.42
C LEU A 47 -9.53 -13.99 -13.18
N GLU A 48 -9.87 -14.24 -11.91
CA GLU A 48 -11.22 -14.59 -11.51
C GLU A 48 -12.04 -13.30 -11.42
N LEU A 49 -12.52 -12.86 -12.59
CA LEU A 49 -13.34 -11.66 -12.70
C LEU A 49 -14.71 -11.90 -12.10
N GLN A 50 -15.10 -11.04 -11.18
CA GLN A 50 -16.44 -10.98 -10.61
C GLN A 50 -16.96 -9.55 -10.59
N ALA A 51 -18.27 -9.40 -10.43
CA ALA A 51 -18.88 -8.08 -10.31
C ALA A 51 -18.51 -7.46 -8.95
N VAL A 52 -17.67 -6.43 -8.99
CA VAL A 52 -17.21 -5.70 -7.81
C VAL A 52 -17.99 -4.40 -7.68
N GLU A 53 -18.55 -4.14 -6.50
CA GLU A 53 -19.17 -2.86 -6.17
C GLU A 53 -18.06 -1.87 -5.77
N VAL A 54 -17.86 -0.85 -6.61
CA VAL A 54 -16.67 0.02 -6.52
C VAL A 54 -16.71 0.88 -5.26
N ARG A 55 -17.88 1.41 -4.89
CA ARG A 55 -18.02 2.30 -3.73
C ARG A 55 -17.60 1.60 -2.44
N GLY A 56 -18.03 0.36 -2.25
CA GLY A 56 -17.71 -0.47 -1.10
C GLY A 56 -16.21 -0.77 -1.03
N LEU A 57 -15.61 -1.20 -2.13
CA LEU A 57 -14.17 -1.50 -2.16
C LEU A 57 -13.32 -0.27 -1.89
N VAL A 58 -13.64 0.88 -2.50
CA VAL A 58 -12.89 2.13 -2.30
C VAL A 58 -13.03 2.63 -0.87
N ARG A 59 -14.23 2.53 -0.28
CA ARG A 59 -14.46 2.86 1.13
C ARG A 59 -13.65 1.96 2.06
N GLU A 60 -13.64 0.66 1.82
CA GLU A 60 -12.87 -0.30 2.60
C GLU A 60 -11.37 0.08 2.60
N CYS A 61 -10.82 0.42 1.43
CA CYS A 61 -9.42 0.87 1.30
C CYS A 61 -9.16 2.17 2.05
N ALA A 62 -10.08 3.13 1.98
CA ALA A 62 -9.98 4.41 2.70
C ALA A 62 -9.96 4.19 4.23
N GLU A 63 -10.83 3.32 4.75
CA GLU A 63 -10.91 2.98 6.16
C GLU A 63 -9.60 2.34 6.66
N MET A 64 -8.99 1.43 5.88
CA MET A 64 -7.71 0.79 6.23
C MET A 64 -6.57 1.78 6.46
N ILE A 65 -6.51 2.87 5.69
CA ILE A 65 -5.40 3.84 5.76
C ILE A 65 -5.70 5.06 6.64
N THR A 66 -6.95 5.24 7.06
CA THR A 66 -7.40 6.48 7.73
C THR A 66 -6.59 6.77 8.99
N LEU A 67 -6.29 5.74 9.80
CA LEU A 67 -5.51 5.89 11.01
C LEU A 67 -4.07 6.35 10.70
N GLU A 68 -3.44 5.77 9.68
CA GLU A 68 -2.08 6.12 9.28
C GLU A 68 -2.00 7.54 8.72
N ILE A 69 -2.99 7.94 7.90
CA ILE A 69 -3.13 9.32 7.41
C ILE A 69 -3.18 10.32 8.57
N GLN A 70 -4.02 10.04 9.58
CA GLN A 70 -4.16 10.90 10.75
C GLN A 70 -2.87 10.98 11.58
N GLN A 71 -2.18 9.86 11.77
CA GLN A 71 -0.90 9.83 12.49
C GLN A 71 0.20 10.64 11.78
N ARG A 72 0.17 10.70 10.44
CA ARG A 72 1.07 11.52 9.64
C ARG A 72 0.64 12.99 9.53
N GLY A 73 -0.50 13.38 10.12
CA GLY A 73 -1.04 14.73 10.04
C GLY A 73 -1.51 15.12 8.63
N LEU A 74 -1.94 14.15 7.84
CA LEU A 74 -2.49 14.35 6.50
C LEU A 74 -4.03 14.37 6.55
N GLU A 75 -4.66 14.98 5.53
CA GLU A 75 -6.10 14.94 5.33
C GLU A 75 -6.49 13.97 4.22
N LEU A 76 -7.58 13.20 4.40
CA LEU A 76 -8.18 12.38 3.36
C LEU A 76 -9.53 12.98 2.92
N ASP A 77 -9.63 13.35 1.65
CA ASP A 77 -10.88 13.76 1.00
C ASP A 77 -11.45 12.61 0.17
N LEU A 78 -12.58 12.04 0.60
CA LEU A 78 -13.22 10.89 -0.03
C LEU A 78 -14.51 11.31 -0.74
N GLN A 79 -14.51 11.23 -2.07
CA GLN A 79 -15.65 11.60 -2.90
C GLN A 79 -16.16 10.38 -3.67
N LEU A 80 -17.29 9.84 -3.22
CA LEU A 80 -17.91 8.65 -3.81
C LEU A 80 -19.29 9.00 -4.39
N PRO A 81 -19.62 8.53 -5.61
CA PRO A 81 -20.91 8.79 -6.22
C PRO A 81 -22.01 8.04 -5.46
N GLU A 82 -23.21 8.60 -5.48
CA GLU A 82 -24.39 7.91 -4.91
C GLU A 82 -24.77 6.68 -5.73
N ALA A 83 -24.57 6.75 -7.05
CA ALA A 83 -24.83 5.66 -7.98
C ALA A 83 -24.00 4.42 -7.62
N ARG A 84 -24.65 3.25 -7.64
CA ARG A 84 -23.96 1.96 -7.47
C ARG A 84 -23.23 1.61 -8.76
N LEU A 85 -21.91 1.76 -8.74
CA LEU A 85 -21.05 1.43 -9.87
C LEU A 85 -20.47 0.03 -9.67
N ARG A 86 -20.56 -0.80 -10.72
CA ARG A 86 -19.99 -2.14 -10.72
C ARG A 86 -19.03 -2.31 -11.88
N VAL A 87 -17.92 -3.00 -11.61
CA VAL A 87 -16.92 -3.36 -12.62
C VAL A 87 -16.64 -4.86 -12.54
N PHE A 88 -16.28 -5.48 -13.67
CA PHE A 88 -15.76 -6.85 -13.67
C PHE A 88 -14.26 -6.80 -13.38
N ALA A 89 -13.88 -7.25 -12.19
CA ALA A 89 -12.50 -7.23 -11.71
C ALA A 89 -12.25 -8.38 -10.73
N GLU A 90 -10.98 -8.66 -10.46
CA GLU A 90 -10.59 -9.47 -9.31
C GLU A 90 -10.48 -8.55 -8.08
N PRO A 91 -11.32 -8.70 -7.04
CA PRO A 91 -11.39 -7.73 -5.94
C PRO A 91 -10.07 -7.58 -5.19
N LEU A 92 -9.34 -8.68 -5.01
CA LEU A 92 -8.07 -8.67 -4.29
C LEU A 92 -7.02 -7.82 -5.01
N ARG A 93 -6.88 -8.00 -6.33
CA ARG A 93 -5.96 -7.21 -7.14
C ARG A 93 -6.37 -5.74 -7.22
N LEU A 94 -7.67 -5.47 -7.35
CA LEU A 94 -8.16 -4.08 -7.37
C LEU A 94 -7.89 -3.37 -6.03
N ARG A 95 -8.10 -4.06 -4.90
CA ARG A 95 -7.72 -3.58 -3.57
C ARG A 95 -6.22 -3.29 -3.50
N GLN A 96 -5.38 -4.22 -3.96
CA GLN A 96 -3.93 -4.04 -3.95
C GLN A 96 -3.48 -2.81 -4.74
N VAL A 97 -4.03 -2.60 -5.95
CA VAL A 97 -3.72 -1.43 -6.77
C VAL A 97 -4.06 -0.14 -6.02
N LEU A 98 -5.25 -0.06 -5.40
CA LEU A 98 -5.65 1.14 -4.66
C LEU A 98 -4.77 1.39 -3.43
N LEU A 99 -4.50 0.35 -2.63
CA LEU A 99 -3.64 0.48 -1.46
C LEU A 99 -2.21 0.90 -1.84
N ASN A 100 -1.68 0.42 -2.96
CA ASN A 100 -0.38 0.84 -3.46
C ASN A 100 -0.36 2.32 -3.84
N LEU A 101 -1.39 2.80 -4.56
CA LEU A 101 -1.51 4.22 -4.91
C LEU A 101 -1.67 5.10 -3.68
N LEU A 102 -2.49 4.70 -2.71
CA LEU A 102 -2.71 5.43 -1.47
C LEU A 102 -1.45 5.45 -0.59
N SER A 103 -0.73 4.33 -0.52
CA SER A 103 0.56 4.24 0.18
C SER A 103 1.59 5.19 -0.45
N ASN A 104 1.67 5.24 -1.78
CA ASN A 104 2.53 6.18 -2.48
C ASN A 104 2.14 7.64 -2.18
N ALA A 105 0.84 7.96 -2.23
CA ALA A 105 0.32 9.27 -1.89
C ALA A 105 0.62 9.71 -0.45
N MET A 106 0.73 8.77 0.50
CA MET A 106 1.17 9.05 1.87
C MET A 106 2.70 9.17 1.99
N LYS A 107 3.44 8.32 1.28
CA LYS A 107 4.90 8.23 1.36
C LYS A 107 5.59 9.47 0.78
N TYR A 108 5.06 10.00 -0.32
CA TYR A 108 5.66 11.12 -1.05
C TYR A 108 4.94 12.45 -0.82
N ASN A 109 4.08 12.51 0.20
CA ASN A 109 3.37 13.74 0.59
C ASN A 109 4.26 14.72 1.37
N VAL A 110 3.71 15.91 1.59
CA VAL A 110 4.28 16.94 2.47
C VAL A 110 3.52 17.00 3.80
N PRO A 111 4.13 17.50 4.89
CA PRO A 111 3.42 17.72 6.15
C PRO A 111 2.17 18.58 5.96
N GLN A 112 1.06 18.22 6.61
CA GLN A 112 -0.24 18.91 6.45
C GLN A 112 -0.80 18.88 5.01
N GLY A 113 -0.27 17.98 4.18
CA GLY A 113 -0.77 17.71 2.84
C GLY A 113 -2.11 16.98 2.84
N ARG A 114 -2.66 16.79 1.65
CA ARG A 114 -3.96 16.16 1.42
C ARG A 114 -3.83 15.02 0.43
N ILE A 115 -4.73 14.05 0.58
CA ILE A 115 -4.94 12.94 -0.34
C ILE A 115 -6.40 12.95 -0.74
N GLY A 116 -6.68 13.07 -2.03
CA GLY A 116 -8.01 12.96 -2.62
C GLY A 116 -8.24 11.57 -3.20
N LEU A 117 -9.35 10.93 -2.82
CA LEU A 117 -9.82 9.67 -3.38
C LEU A 117 -11.21 9.86 -3.97
N ARG A 118 -11.29 9.91 -5.31
CA ARG A 118 -12.53 10.21 -6.03
C ARG A 118 -12.93 9.05 -6.94
N VAL A 119 -14.22 8.78 -7.03
CA VAL A 119 -14.78 7.81 -7.97
C VAL A 119 -15.76 8.51 -8.90
N GLU A 120 -15.59 8.32 -10.19
CA GLU A 120 -16.43 8.93 -11.22
C GLU A 120 -16.90 7.88 -12.21
N ALA A 121 -18.17 7.98 -12.60
CA ALA A 121 -18.68 7.25 -13.75
C ALA A 121 -18.28 7.97 -15.04
N SER A 122 -17.68 7.24 -15.97
CA SER A 122 -17.44 7.69 -17.34
C SER A 122 -18.29 6.86 -18.30
N SER A 123 -18.39 7.28 -19.57
CA SER A 123 -19.31 6.69 -20.56
C SER A 123 -19.15 5.18 -20.76
N ALA A 124 -17.95 4.63 -20.57
CA ALA A 124 -17.67 3.20 -20.74
C ALA A 124 -16.88 2.56 -19.58
N CYS A 125 -16.53 3.33 -18.54
CA CYS A 125 -15.68 2.85 -17.46
C CYS A 125 -15.96 3.58 -16.14
N VAL A 126 -15.39 3.05 -15.06
CA VAL A 126 -15.31 3.75 -13.78
C VAL A 126 -13.90 4.29 -13.61
N ARG A 127 -13.78 5.58 -13.33
CA ARG A 127 -12.50 6.23 -13.05
C ARG A 127 -12.35 6.35 -11.54
N ILE A 128 -11.28 5.75 -11.00
CA ILE A 128 -10.87 5.93 -9.62
C ILE A 128 -9.64 6.82 -9.64
N LEU A 129 -9.70 7.96 -8.96
CA LEU A 129 -8.63 8.94 -8.90
C LEU A 129 -8.03 8.94 -7.51
N VAL A 130 -6.71 8.84 -7.44
CA VAL A 130 -5.91 9.13 -6.25
C VAL A 130 -5.09 10.37 -6.58
N GLU A 131 -5.28 11.43 -5.82
CA GLU A 131 -4.62 12.72 -5.98
C GLU A 131 -3.91 13.05 -4.67
N ASP A 132 -2.70 13.60 -4.73
CA ASP A 132 -1.96 14.03 -3.56
C ASP A 132 -1.36 15.42 -3.77
N THR A 133 -1.07 16.11 -2.66
CA THR A 133 -0.40 17.42 -2.67
C THR A 133 1.10 17.30 -2.38
N GLY A 134 1.70 16.15 -2.69
CA GLY A 134 3.07 15.84 -2.37
C GLY A 134 4.09 16.56 -3.24
N LEU A 135 5.31 16.02 -3.25
CA LEU A 135 6.45 16.59 -3.97
C LEU A 135 6.26 16.63 -5.50
N GLY A 136 5.27 15.88 -6.01
CA GLY A 136 5.06 15.68 -7.44
C GLY A 136 6.14 14.78 -8.06
N ILE A 137 6.00 14.56 -9.36
CA ILE A 137 6.91 13.71 -10.14
C ILE A 137 7.46 14.54 -11.28
N ASP A 138 8.79 14.60 -11.40
CA ASP A 138 9.47 15.28 -12.51
C ASP A 138 8.93 14.75 -13.85
N PRO A 139 8.54 15.63 -14.80
CA PRO A 139 8.02 15.22 -16.11
C PRO A 139 8.90 14.20 -16.86
N GLN A 140 10.22 14.26 -16.69
CA GLN A 140 11.16 13.34 -17.33
C GLN A 140 11.11 11.93 -16.74
N GLN A 141 10.60 11.80 -15.51
CA GLN A 141 10.54 10.54 -14.78
C GLN A 141 9.14 9.90 -14.80
N GLN A 142 8.10 10.66 -15.16
CA GLN A 142 6.72 10.17 -15.23
C GLN A 142 6.56 8.88 -16.05
N GLY A 143 7.32 8.74 -17.14
CA GLY A 143 7.27 7.54 -17.99
C GLY A 143 7.87 6.28 -17.35
N GLN A 144 8.64 6.41 -16.26
CA GLN A 144 9.41 5.32 -15.65
C GLN A 144 8.84 4.85 -14.31
N VAL A 145 7.79 5.49 -13.79
CA VAL A 145 7.25 5.21 -12.45
C VAL A 145 6.54 3.85 -12.34
N PHE A 146 6.24 3.22 -13.48
CA PHE A 146 5.61 1.89 -13.55
C PHE A 146 6.57 0.81 -14.06
N GLU A 147 7.86 1.12 -14.26
CA GLU A 147 8.86 0.12 -14.66
C GLU A 147 9.26 -0.76 -13.47
N PRO A 148 9.33 -2.09 -13.63
CA PRO A 148 9.70 -3.02 -12.56
C PRO A 148 11.19 -2.89 -12.21
N SER A 149 11.53 -1.92 -11.35
CA SER A 149 12.78 -1.74 -10.58
C SER A 149 13.04 -0.28 -10.15
N SER A 150 12.16 0.68 -10.47
CA SER A 150 12.31 2.08 -10.05
C SER A 150 11.79 2.31 -8.63
N ALA A 151 12.41 1.68 -7.62
CA ALA A 151 12.33 2.26 -6.28
C ALA A 151 12.92 3.68 -6.39
N TRP A 152 12.06 4.70 -6.38
CA TRP A 152 12.47 6.10 -6.47
C TRP A 152 13.25 6.44 -5.20
N VAL A 153 14.59 6.32 -5.28
CA VAL A 153 15.52 6.76 -4.25
C VAL A 153 15.74 8.25 -4.48
N GLY A 154 15.02 9.07 -3.73
CA GLY A 154 15.22 10.52 -3.72
C GLY A 154 16.68 10.83 -3.40
N ARG A 155 17.41 11.37 -4.37
CA ARG A 155 18.73 11.96 -4.11
C ARG A 155 18.52 13.43 -3.80
N THR A 156 18.65 13.76 -2.53
CA THR A 156 18.98 15.10 -2.06
C THR A 156 20.26 15.59 -2.75
N ALA A 157 20.21 16.77 -3.37
CA ALA A 157 21.39 17.58 -3.64
C ALA A 157 21.72 18.42 -2.40
#